data_AF-A0A1G3L196-F1
#
_entry.id   AF-A0A1G3L196-F1
#
_cell.length_a   1.000
_cell.length_b   1.000
_cell.length_c   1.000
_cell.angle_alpha   90.00
_cell.angle_beta   90.00
_cell.angle_gamma   90.00
#
_symmetry.space_group_name_H-M   'P 1'
#
loop_
_entity.id
_entity.type
_entity.pdbx_description
1 polymer ?
#
loop_
_entity_poly.entity_id
_entity_poly.type
_entity_poly.pdbx_seq_one_letter_code
_entity_poly.pdbx_strand_id
1 'polypeptide(L)'
;MSKKLVTYFSRKGNNYVGGNIVNLPVRNTEVIAKKIQKIIECDLFQIETVKSYPEDYTETTNIAKDELNKNLRPDLKKLINNFELIINNLN
;
A
#
# COMPACT_ATOMS: atom_id res chain seq x y z
N MET A 1 -6.25 -22.05 15.56
CA MET A 1 -6.54 -21.13 14.45
C MET A 1 -5.23 -20.70 13.80
N SER A 2 -5.18 -20.59 12.47
CA SER A 2 -3.99 -20.07 11.77
C SER A 2 -3.96 -18.54 11.83
N LYS A 3 -2.78 -17.94 12.07
CA LYS A 3 -2.60 -16.49 11.95
C LYS A 3 -2.74 -16.09 10.48
N LYS A 4 -3.52 -15.04 10.21
CA LYS A 4 -3.78 -14.53 8.87
C LYS A 4 -3.32 -13.08 8.81
N LEU A 5 -2.78 -12.68 7.67
CA LEU A 5 -2.34 -11.31 7.43
C LEU A 5 -2.74 -10.89 6.02
N VAL A 6 -3.38 -9.73 5.90
CA VAL A 6 -3.56 -9.04 4.62
C VAL A 6 -2.49 -7.97 4.52
N THR A 7 -1.63 -8.08 3.52
CA THR A 7 -0.70 -7.01 3.15
C THR A 7 -1.21 -6.28 1.91
N TYR A 8 -1.00 -4.97 1.84
CA TYR A 8 -1.43 -4.20 0.68
C TYR A 8 -0.56 -2.96 0.47
N PHE A 9 -0.43 -2.54 -0.78
CA PHE A 9 0.15 -1.25 -1.15
C PHE A 9 -0.96 -0.33 -1.66
N SER A 10 -0.97 0.93 -1.23
CA SER A 10 -2.00 1.91 -1.63
C SER A 10 -1.45 3.33 -1.52
N ARG A 11 -1.13 3.95 -2.66
CA ARG A 11 -0.61 5.32 -2.74
C ARG A 11 -1.73 6.35 -2.80
N LYS A 12 -1.89 7.20 -1.79
CA LYS A 12 -2.87 8.32 -1.73
C LYS A 12 -2.51 9.47 -2.68
N GLY A 13 -3.39 10.46 -2.81
CA GLY A 13 -3.17 11.65 -3.65
C GLY A 13 -3.83 11.53 -5.03
N ASN A 14 -3.27 12.20 -6.04
CA ASN A 14 -3.92 12.33 -7.35
C ASN A 14 -3.85 11.03 -8.15
N ASN A 15 -5.01 10.48 -8.51
CA ASN A 15 -5.14 9.20 -9.20
C ASN A 15 -6.16 9.25 -10.33
N TYR A 16 -5.97 8.42 -11.34
CA TYR A 16 -6.88 8.33 -12.47
C TYR A 16 -8.15 7.54 -12.12
N VAL A 17 -9.31 8.18 -12.29
CA VAL A 17 -10.64 7.63 -12.03
C VAL A 17 -11.56 8.05 -13.17
N GLY A 18 -12.02 7.08 -13.97
CA GLY A 18 -13.07 7.32 -14.97
C GLY A 18 -12.77 8.45 -15.97
N GLY A 19 -11.52 8.60 -16.42
CA GLY A 19 -11.13 9.67 -17.34
C GLY A 19 -10.46 10.88 -16.69
N ASN A 20 -10.55 11.00 -15.36
CA ASN A 20 -10.15 12.22 -14.65
C ASN A 20 -9.09 11.93 -13.60
N ILE A 21 -8.22 12.91 -13.34
CA ILE A 21 -7.30 12.88 -12.20
C ILE A 21 -8.05 13.45 -10.99
N VAL A 22 -8.22 12.63 -9.95
CA VAL A 22 -8.94 12.97 -8.74
C VAL A 22 -8.03 12.77 -7.53
N ASN A 23 -8.01 13.72 -6.60
CA ASN A 23 -7.34 13.54 -5.32
C ASN A 23 -8.13 12.55 -4.45
N LEU A 24 -7.51 11.41 -4.14
CA LEU A 24 -8.12 10.37 -3.31
C LEU A 24 -7.38 10.24 -1.98
N PRO A 25 -8.00 10.68 -0.85
CA PRO A 25 -7.41 10.51 0.48
C PRO A 25 -7.41 9.04 0.92
N VAL A 26 -8.29 8.22 0.37
CA VAL A 26 -8.36 6.76 0.53
C VAL A 26 -8.60 6.13 -0.84
N ARG A 27 -7.93 5.02 -1.15
CA ARG A 27 -8.04 4.34 -2.45
C ARG A 27 -8.70 2.98 -2.38
N ASN A 28 -9.12 2.51 -3.55
CA ASN A 28 -9.78 1.22 -3.74
C ASN A 28 -9.03 0.07 -3.06
N THR A 29 -7.71 -0.03 -3.23
CA THR A 29 -6.93 -1.11 -2.60
C THR A 29 -7.02 -1.10 -1.08
N GLU A 30 -6.92 0.08 -0.45
CA GLU A 30 -7.08 0.21 1.01
C GLU A 30 -8.51 -0.14 1.45
N VAL A 31 -9.53 0.30 0.70
CA VAL A 31 -10.94 -0.05 0.96
C VAL A 31 -11.14 -1.56 0.91
N ILE A 32 -10.63 -2.24 -0.13
CA ILE A 32 -10.77 -3.68 -0.30
C ILE A 32 -9.97 -4.43 0.76
N ALA A 33 -8.75 -4.02 1.08
CA ALA A 33 -7.94 -4.66 2.11
C ALA A 33 -8.63 -4.62 3.49
N LYS A 34 -9.23 -3.47 3.86
CA LYS A 34 -10.05 -3.34 5.07
C LYS A 34 -11.32 -4.20 5.04
N LYS A 35 -11.97 -4.35 3.88
CA LYS A 35 -13.12 -5.24 3.73
C LYS A 35 -12.72 -6.71 3.93
N ILE A 36 -11.64 -7.15 3.30
CA ILE A 36 -11.12 -8.52 3.45
C ILE A 36 -10.79 -8.78 4.92
N GLN A 37 -10.04 -7.87 5.56
CA GLN A 37 -9.68 -7.96 6.97
C GLN A 37 -10.89 -8.20 7.88
N LYS A 38 -12.00 -7.49 7.65
CA LYS A 38 -13.25 -7.68 8.40
C LYS A 38 -13.92 -9.02 8.14
N ILE A 39 -13.84 -9.56 6.92
CA ILE A 39 -14.47 -10.84 6.55
C ILE A 39 -13.70 -12.02 7.18
N ILE A 40 -12.37 -11.96 7.18
CA ILE A 40 -11.53 -13.09 7.59
C ILE A 40 -10.97 -12.98 9.00
N GLU A 41 -11.24 -11.85 9.67
CA GLU A 41 -10.77 -11.48 11.01
C GLU A 41 -9.25 -11.68 11.15
N CYS A 42 -8.48 -10.80 10.51
CA CYS A 42 -7.03 -10.93 10.42
C CYS A 42 -6.28 -9.62 10.67
N ASP A 43 -4.96 -9.72 10.76
CA ASP A 43 -4.08 -8.56 10.79
C ASP A 43 -4.05 -7.85 9.43
N LEU A 44 -3.80 -6.55 9.45
CA LEU A 44 -3.68 -5.72 8.26
C LEU A 44 -2.37 -4.95 8.29
N PHE A 45 -1.58 -5.04 7.23
CA PHE A 45 -0.30 -4.35 7.10
C PHE A 45 -0.23 -3.58 5.78
N GLN A 46 -0.04 -2.27 5.87
CA GLN A 46 0.20 -1.44 4.70
C GLN A 46 1.69 -1.42 4.38
N ILE A 47 2.02 -1.76 3.14
CA ILE A 47 3.36 -1.62 2.57
C ILE A 47 3.55 -0.14 2.22
N GLU A 48 4.64 0.44 2.72
CA GLU A 48 5.04 1.82 2.44
C GLU A 48 6.49 1.85 1.97
N THR A 49 6.78 2.62 0.94
CA THR A 49 8.14 2.88 0.46
C THR A 49 8.83 3.94 1.33
N VAL A 50 10.15 3.84 1.51
CA VAL A 50 10.95 4.85 2.23
C VAL A 50 10.82 6.21 1.53
N LYS A 51 11.01 6.22 0.21
CA LYS A 51 10.73 7.38 -0.63
C LYS A 51 9.27 7.32 -1.06
N SER A 52 8.47 8.26 -0.56
CA SER A 52 7.08 8.43 -0.99
C SER A 52 7.01 8.75 -2.48
N TYR A 53 6.06 8.13 -3.18
CA TYR A 53 5.70 8.58 -4.53
C TYR A 53 5.07 9.98 -4.46
N PRO A 54 5.29 10.82 -5.48
CA PRO A 54 4.68 12.15 -5.56
C PRO A 54 3.14 12.13 -5.47
N GLU A 55 2.57 13.27 -5.08
CA GLU A 55 1.12 13.43 -5.14
C GLU A 55 0.65 13.53 -6.58
N ASP A 56 1.40 14.20 -7.45
CA ASP A 56 1.09 14.32 -8.87
C ASP A 56 1.02 12.95 -9.56
N TYR A 57 -0.01 12.77 -10.37
CA TYR A 57 -0.27 11.50 -11.05
C TYR A 57 0.78 11.23 -12.12
N THR A 58 1.08 12.21 -12.97
CA THR A 58 1.98 12.07 -14.10
C THR A 58 3.39 11.79 -13.61
N GLU A 59 3.87 12.57 -12.64
CA GLU A 59 5.18 12.36 -12.03
C GLU A 59 5.31 10.96 -11.41
N THR A 60 4.28 10.51 -10.68
CA THR A 60 4.25 9.15 -10.14
C THR A 60 4.37 8.10 -11.25
N THR A 61 3.61 8.24 -12.33
CA THR A 61 3.63 7.26 -13.43
C THR A 61 4.98 7.22 -14.15
N ASN A 62 5.67 8.36 -14.25
CA ASN A 62 7.01 8.43 -14.82
C ASN A 62 8.03 7.70 -13.93
N ILE A 63 7.99 7.92 -12.62
CA ILE A 63 8.85 7.23 -11.65
C ILE A 63 8.58 5.72 -11.70
N ALA A 64 7.32 5.31 -11.61
CA ALA A 64 6.95 3.89 -11.63
C ALA A 64 7.38 3.19 -12.94
N LYS A 65 7.29 3.89 -14.09
CA LYS A 65 7.76 3.38 -15.38
C LYS A 65 9.29 3.23 -15.41
N ASP A 66 10.02 4.21 -14.89
CA ASP A 66 11.48 4.14 -14.80
C ASP A 66 11.94 3.01 -13.87
N GLU A 67 11.33 2.89 -12.70
CA GLU A 67 11.57 1.79 -11.75
C GLU A 67 11.31 0.42 -12.37
N LEU A 68 10.21 0.28 -13.12
CA LEU A 68 9.88 -0.94 -13.85
C LEU A 68 10.96 -1.26 -14.91
N ASN A 69 11.32 -0.28 -15.74
CA ASN A 69 12.31 -0.46 -16.81
C ASN A 69 13.70 -0.85 -16.27
N LYS A 70 14.06 -0.31 -15.10
CA LYS A 70 15.34 -0.61 -14.42
C LYS A 70 15.26 -1.82 -13.49
N ASN A 71 14.11 -2.50 -13.43
CA ASN A 71 13.82 -3.59 -12.51
C ASN A 71 14.13 -3.24 -11.04
N LEU A 72 13.90 -1.99 -10.64
CA LEU A 72 14.11 -1.53 -9.28
C LEU A 72 13.05 -2.15 -8.35
N ARG A 73 13.45 -2.32 -7.09
CA ARG A 73 12.57 -2.69 -5.99
C ARG A 73 12.73 -1.61 -4.92
N PRO A 74 11.79 -0.66 -4.81
CA PRO A 74 11.91 0.43 -3.85
C PRO A 74 12.06 -0.09 -2.42
N ASP A 75 12.92 0.56 -1.64
CA ASP A 75 13.09 0.23 -0.23
C ASP A 75 11.78 0.46 0.54
N LEU A 76 11.47 -0.45 1.46
CA LEU A 76 10.27 -0.40 2.27
C LEU A 76 10.58 0.18 3.66
N LYS A 77 9.69 1.02 4.19
CA LYS A 77 9.84 1.58 5.56
C LYS A 77 9.90 0.50 6.62
N LYS A 78 9.18 -0.61 6.40
CA LYS A 78 9.05 -1.73 7.32
C LYS A 78 9.11 -3.01 6.51
N LEU A 79 9.97 -3.93 6.94
CA LEU A 79 10.04 -5.28 6.41
C LEU A 79 9.32 -6.21 7.38
N ILE A 80 8.54 -7.14 6.84
CA ILE A 80 8.02 -8.27 7.60
C ILE A 80 9.16 -9.30 7.65
N ASN A 81 10.06 -9.15 8.62
CA ASN A 81 11.25 -10.01 8.75
C ASN A 81 10.92 -11.40 9.31
N ASN A 82 9.72 -11.58 9.86
CA ASN A 82 9.16 -12.86 10.24
C ASN A 82 7.63 -12.69 10.32
N PHE A 83 6.83 -13.65 9.85
CA PHE A 83 5.36 -13.61 10.02
C PHE A 83 4.93 -13.73 11.50
N GLU A 84 5.88 -13.87 12.42
CA GLU A 84 5.71 -13.63 13.85
C GLU A 84 6.02 -12.16 14.19
N LEU A 85 4.99 -11.30 14.19
CA LEU A 85 4.75 -10.18 15.12
C LEU A 85 3.94 -9.06 14.46
N ILE A 86 2.66 -8.94 14.86
CA ILE A 86 2.10 -7.68 15.34
C ILE A 86 1.34 -8.00 16.65
N ILE A 87 2.09 -8.22 17.73
CA ILE A 87 1.59 -7.89 19.08
C ILE A 87 2.43 -6.69 19.48
N ASN A 88 1.82 -5.51 19.40
CA ASN A 88 2.06 -4.35 20.25
C ASN A 88 1.34 -3.15 19.62
N ASN A 89 0.19 -2.81 20.21
CA ASN A 89 -0.18 -1.44 20.63
C ASN A 89 -1.69 -1.32 20.78
N LEU A 90 -2.23 -1.81 21.90
CA LEU A 90 -3.37 -1.22 22.60
C LEU A 90 -3.18 -1.51 24.09
N ASN A 91 -2.48 -0.61 24.78
CA ASN A 91 -2.78 -0.30 26.18
C ASN A 91 -3.83 0.81 26.17
#